data_AF-G0AK06-F1
#
_entry.id   AF-G0AK06-F1
#
_cell.length_a   1.000
_cell.length_b   1.000
_cell.length_c   1.000
_cell.angle_alpha   90.00
_cell.angle_beta   90.00
_cell.angle_gamma   90.00
#
_symmetry.space_group_name_H-M   'P 1'
#
loop_
_entity.id
_entity.type
_entity.pdbx_description
1 polymer ?
#
loop_
_entity_poly.entity_id
_entity_poly.type
_entity_poly.pdbx_seq_one_letter_code
_entity_poly.pdbx_strand_id
1 'polypeptide(L)'
;MTIPIAIAPRPARPALKSLPITYLATVFVVLVCVSLMSVEVWRSWNARNIELHETEIATSNLARALSQHADDTIKEADTVLVGLVERLEVDGTGSASLERLHALLIHHIAELPQLNDLSIYDETGLWLANARTGPVPLVNNSDRQYFRYHRSHPGRGPYIGPPVRSRSTGAWIVTVSRRYNHADGSFAGLVLGTINIDYFKKYYDSFDIGRAGSIFLSLNDGTMLVRRPMMDDTIGKNLSNYPIYRDYASRSAVGTAIMKSDQDGIERLIAYRHLQQYPLFVTVARSKNEVLAEWRADTYLHLFGAMLLTLALGLLGWRLIHQIRLRLLAENDLLCVQESLRMLNRHLEQLALQDSLTGLANRRQFDNALRDEFSRAMRTENSLALVMIDVDYFKQYNDIYGHLAGDECLRQISEIVKASKNRPGDLAARYGGEELVVLLPDTNLAGAVAVAEKIRVAICNLHIEHPSSTFGLVTVSAGVDAFVPVRDDNIPFELIQAADRALYAAKSAGRNRVCSSADPR
;
A
#
# COMPACT_ATOMS: atom_id res chain seq x y z
N MET A 1 26.30 46.74 45.18
CA MET A 1 25.18 47.28 44.38
C MET A 1 25.15 46.48 43.08
N THR A 2 24.40 45.38 43.07
CA THR A 2 24.36 44.39 41.97
C THR A 2 22.93 44.36 41.43
N ILE A 3 22.78 44.75 40.16
CA ILE A 3 21.50 44.84 39.44
C ILE A 3 21.11 43.42 38.98
N PRO A 4 19.88 42.93 39.22
CA PRO A 4 19.44 41.66 38.67
C PRO A 4 19.00 41.84 37.21
N ILE A 5 19.57 41.02 36.32
CA ILE A 5 19.20 40.95 34.91
C ILE A 5 17.88 40.18 34.80
N ALA A 6 16.83 40.86 34.33
CA ALA A 6 15.54 40.25 34.04
C ALA A 6 15.66 39.30 32.83
N ILE A 7 15.37 38.02 33.04
CA ILE A 7 15.30 37.01 31.98
C ILE A 7 13.95 37.19 31.26
N ALA A 8 13.99 37.61 30.00
CA ALA A 8 12.82 37.74 29.15
C ALA A 8 12.14 36.36 28.91
N PRO A 9 10.79 36.30 28.85
CA PRO A 9 10.07 35.05 28.60
C PRO A 9 10.35 34.52 27.18
N ARG A 10 10.66 33.23 27.07
CA ARG A 10 10.87 32.55 25.78
C ARG A 10 9.58 32.61 24.93
N PRO A 11 9.66 32.88 23.62
CA PRO A 11 8.50 32.84 22.74
C PRO A 11 7.93 31.42 22.66
N ALA A 12 6.61 31.30 22.79
CA ALA A 12 5.88 30.05 22.63
C ALA A 12 6.12 29.46 21.24
N ARG A 13 6.54 28.19 21.18
CA ARG A 13 6.71 27.47 19.90
C ARG A 13 5.34 27.35 19.20
N PRO A 14 5.23 27.60 17.89
CA PRO A 14 3.98 27.40 17.17
C PRO A 14 3.57 25.93 17.22
N ALA A 15 2.36 25.66 17.70
CA ALA A 15 1.75 24.34 17.68
C ALA A 15 1.60 23.87 16.22
N LEU A 16 2.46 22.95 15.79
CA LEU A 16 2.28 22.19 14.56
C LEU A 16 0.91 21.52 14.63
N LYS A 17 -0.01 21.89 13.73
CA LYS A 17 -1.31 21.22 13.59
C LYS A 17 -1.03 19.74 13.32
N SER A 18 -1.30 18.89 14.30
CA SER A 18 -1.15 17.44 14.14
C SER A 18 -2.13 16.97 13.06
N LEU A 19 -1.62 16.21 12.09
CA LEU A 19 -2.47 15.57 11.09
C LEU A 19 -3.46 14.63 11.80
N PRO A 20 -4.71 14.53 11.32
CA PRO A 20 -5.68 13.64 11.93
C PRO A 20 -5.17 12.20 11.88
N ILE A 21 -5.30 11.48 12.99
CA ILE A 21 -4.80 10.09 13.15
C ILE A 21 -5.29 9.17 12.03
N THR A 22 -6.53 9.38 11.56
CA THR A 22 -7.12 8.61 10.47
C THR A 22 -6.42 8.82 9.13
N TYR A 23 -5.86 10.01 8.87
CA TYR A 23 -5.06 10.28 7.69
C TYR A 23 -3.72 9.54 7.74
N LEU A 24 -3.00 9.63 8.86
CA LEU A 24 -1.74 8.92 9.07
C LEU A 24 -1.93 7.40 8.93
N ALA A 25 -3.00 6.84 9.51
CA ALA A 25 -3.34 5.43 9.38
C ALA A 25 -3.66 5.03 7.93
N THR A 26 -4.35 5.87 7.17
CA THR A 26 -4.65 5.62 5.75
C THR A 26 -3.35 5.58 4.94
N VAL A 27 -2.47 6.56 5.11
CA VAL A 27 -1.17 6.63 4.44
C VAL A 27 -0.33 5.39 4.78
N PHE A 28 -0.32 4.96 6.05
CA PHE A 28 0.40 3.76 6.48
C PHE A 28 -0.10 2.50 5.78
N VAL A 29 -1.42 2.26 5.76
CA VAL A 29 -2.01 1.07 5.10
C VAL A 29 -1.69 1.06 3.61
N VAL A 30 -1.83 2.22 2.94
CA VAL A 30 -1.49 2.35 1.51
C VAL A 30 -0.02 2.06 1.28
N LEU A 31 0.88 2.60 2.10
CA LEU A 31 2.32 2.39 1.98
C LEU A 31 2.68 0.91 2.14
N VAL A 32 2.11 0.22 3.13
CA VAL A 32 2.33 -1.22 3.33
C VAL A 32 1.86 -2.02 2.11
N CYS A 33 0.67 -1.73 1.59
CA CYS A 33 0.13 -2.39 0.40
C CYS A 33 1.02 -2.16 -0.84
N VAL A 34 1.46 -0.93 -1.07
CA VAL A 34 2.35 -0.58 -2.18
C VAL A 34 3.72 -1.25 -2.03
N SER A 35 4.28 -1.30 -0.82
CA SER A 35 5.56 -1.97 -0.58
C SER A 35 5.48 -3.47 -0.85
N LEU A 36 4.38 -4.12 -0.44
CA LEU A 36 4.17 -5.55 -0.63
C LEU A 36 4.10 -5.88 -2.13
N MET A 37 3.32 -5.10 -2.90
CA MET A 37 3.22 -5.25 -4.35
C MET A 37 4.55 -4.95 -5.06
N SER A 38 5.27 -3.92 -4.63
CA SER A 38 6.56 -3.55 -5.23
C SER A 38 7.62 -4.64 -5.02
N VAL A 39 7.66 -5.24 -3.83
CA VAL A 39 8.57 -6.36 -3.53
C VAL A 39 8.27 -7.57 -4.40
N GLU A 40 7.00 -7.93 -4.58
CA GLU A 40 6.62 -9.07 -5.43
C GLU A 40 6.93 -8.83 -6.92
N VAL A 41 6.67 -7.62 -7.43
CA VAL A 41 7.04 -7.25 -8.80
C VAL A 41 8.56 -7.31 -8.98
N TRP A 42 9.33 -6.77 -8.03
CA TRP A 42 10.78 -6.81 -8.08
C TRP A 42 11.33 -8.24 -8.03
N ARG A 43 10.80 -9.08 -7.13
CA ARG A 43 11.15 -10.49 -7.01
C ARG A 43 10.86 -11.26 -8.30
N SER A 44 9.66 -11.12 -8.86
CA SER A 44 9.29 -11.78 -10.12
C SER A 44 10.18 -11.33 -11.28
N TRP A 45 10.48 -10.03 -11.37
CA TRP A 45 11.42 -9.50 -12.37
C TRP A 45 12.83 -10.07 -12.22
N ASN A 46 13.32 -10.17 -10.99
CA ASN A 46 14.64 -10.74 -10.70
C ASN A 46 14.69 -12.24 -11.04
N ALA A 47 13.67 -13.01 -10.65
CA ALA A 47 13.55 -14.43 -10.98
C ALA A 47 13.56 -14.66 -12.49
N ARG A 48 12.87 -13.82 -13.27
CA ARG A 48 12.89 -13.88 -14.73
C ARG A 48 14.30 -13.73 -15.31
N ASN A 49 15.07 -12.78 -14.78
CA ASN A 49 16.41 -12.50 -15.29
C ASN A 49 17.39 -13.61 -14.91
N ILE A 50 17.24 -14.17 -13.71
CA ILE A 50 18.01 -15.35 -13.27
C ILE A 50 17.72 -16.54 -14.19
N GLU A 51 16.44 -16.86 -14.43
CA GLU A 51 16.03 -17.98 -15.29
C GLU A 51 16.60 -17.86 -16.72
N LEU A 52 16.59 -16.65 -17.29
CA LEU A 52 17.17 -16.39 -18.61
C LEU A 52 18.69 -16.56 -18.60
N HIS A 53 19.37 -16.08 -17.56
CA HIS A 53 20.82 -16.17 -17.45
C HIS A 53 21.30 -17.61 -17.20
N GLU A 54 20.63 -18.36 -16.34
CA GLU A 54 20.92 -19.78 -16.12
C GLU A 54 20.68 -20.59 -17.39
N THR A 55 19.58 -20.32 -18.10
CA THR A 55 19.31 -20.95 -19.40
C THR A 55 20.37 -20.60 -20.43
N GLU A 56 20.88 -19.37 -20.45
CA GLU A 56 21.96 -18.95 -21.34
C GLU A 56 23.25 -19.75 -21.07
N ILE A 57 23.65 -19.87 -19.80
CA ILE A 57 24.82 -20.65 -19.39
C ILE A 57 24.62 -22.13 -19.78
N ALA A 58 23.47 -22.72 -19.47
CA ALA A 58 23.17 -24.11 -19.80
C ALA A 58 23.20 -24.36 -21.31
N THR A 59 22.62 -23.46 -22.11
CA THR A 59 22.58 -23.56 -23.58
C THR A 59 23.99 -23.41 -24.18
N SER A 60 24.80 -22.50 -23.64
CA SER A 60 26.21 -22.31 -24.06
C SER A 60 27.08 -23.53 -23.72
N ASN A 61 26.89 -24.12 -22.54
CA ASN A 61 27.56 -25.35 -22.15
C ASN A 61 27.17 -26.52 -23.05
N LEU A 62 25.89 -26.63 -23.42
CA LEU A 62 25.42 -27.64 -24.36
C LEU A 62 26.01 -27.43 -25.76
N ALA A 63 26.07 -26.19 -26.27
CA ALA A 63 26.75 -25.88 -27.54
C ALA A 63 28.24 -26.24 -27.50
N ARG A 64 28.91 -26.06 -26.36
CA ARG A 64 30.29 -26.52 -26.15
C ARG A 64 30.43 -28.05 -26.25
N ALA A 65 29.59 -28.80 -25.54
CA ALA A 65 29.62 -30.26 -25.58
C ALA A 65 29.33 -30.81 -26.99
N LEU A 66 28.34 -30.26 -27.68
CA LEU A 66 27.97 -30.68 -29.03
C LEU A 66 29.01 -30.29 -30.08
N SER A 67 29.66 -29.13 -29.93
CA SER A 67 30.81 -28.74 -30.75
C SER A 67 31.98 -29.69 -30.57
N GLN A 68 32.29 -30.08 -29.33
CA GLN A 68 33.35 -31.04 -29.03
C GLN A 68 33.04 -32.41 -29.65
N HIS A 69 31.83 -32.92 -29.45
CA HIS A 69 31.39 -34.18 -30.05
C HIS A 69 31.51 -34.16 -31.58
N ALA A 70 31.11 -33.07 -32.23
CA ALA A 70 31.22 -32.95 -33.68
C ALA A 70 32.68 -32.85 -34.15
N ASP A 71 33.54 -32.13 -33.42
CA ASP A 71 34.98 -32.05 -33.72
C ASP A 71 35.63 -33.44 -33.61
N ASP A 72 35.36 -34.17 -32.52
CA ASP A 72 35.88 -35.52 -32.27
C ASP A 72 35.37 -36.53 -33.31
N THR A 73 34.08 -36.52 -33.64
CA THR A 73 33.48 -37.43 -34.65
C THR A 73 34.18 -37.27 -36.01
N ILE A 74 34.41 -36.03 -36.42
CA ILE A 74 35.08 -35.73 -37.69
C ILE A 74 36.56 -36.05 -37.60
N LYS A 75 37.20 -35.79 -36.44
CA LYS A 75 38.59 -36.10 -36.20
C LYS A 75 38.89 -37.59 -36.27
N GLU A 76 38.01 -38.42 -35.74
CA GLU A 76 38.13 -39.87 -35.82
C GLU A 76 38.09 -40.34 -37.28
N ALA A 77 37.11 -39.86 -38.06
CA ALA A 77 37.04 -40.13 -39.49
C ALA A 77 38.31 -39.67 -40.24
N ASP A 78 38.73 -38.43 -40.00
CA ASP A 78 39.89 -37.81 -40.61
C ASP A 78 41.20 -38.57 -40.32
N THR A 79 41.36 -39.07 -39.09
CA THR A 79 42.53 -39.82 -38.66
C THR A 79 42.67 -41.14 -39.43
N VAL A 80 41.56 -41.85 -39.67
CA VAL A 80 41.55 -43.04 -40.53
C VAL A 80 41.98 -42.68 -41.96
N LEU A 81 41.46 -41.58 -42.50
CA LEU A 81 41.81 -41.13 -43.85
C LEU A 81 43.29 -40.77 -43.99
N VAL A 82 43.90 -40.14 -42.99
CA VAL A 82 45.35 -39.87 -42.99
C VAL A 82 46.14 -41.16 -43.14
N GLY A 83 45.79 -42.20 -42.39
CA GLY A 83 46.45 -43.51 -42.47
C GLY A 83 46.25 -44.20 -43.82
N LEU A 84 45.11 -44.00 -44.47
CA LEU A 84 44.85 -44.55 -45.81
C LEU A 84 45.62 -43.79 -46.91
N VAL A 85 45.70 -42.45 -46.81
CA VAL A 85 46.48 -41.63 -47.75
C VAL A 85 47.94 -42.05 -47.74
N GLU A 86 48.55 -42.18 -46.55
CA GLU A 86 49.95 -42.58 -46.43
C GLU A 86 50.22 -43.95 -47.09
N ARG A 87 49.38 -44.95 -46.81
CA ARG A 87 49.49 -46.29 -47.41
C ARG A 87 49.31 -46.27 -48.93
N LEU A 88 48.38 -45.46 -49.46
CA LEU A 88 48.18 -45.35 -50.91
C LEU A 88 49.37 -44.68 -51.61
N GLU A 89 49.99 -43.69 -50.97
CA GLU A 89 51.17 -43.00 -51.52
C GLU A 89 52.44 -43.86 -51.45
N VAL A 90 52.53 -44.79 -50.48
CA VAL A 90 53.69 -45.68 -50.29
C VAL A 90 53.52 -47.04 -51.00
N ASP A 91 52.41 -47.74 -50.76
CA ASP A 91 52.15 -49.10 -51.30
C ASP A 91 51.49 -49.08 -52.70
N GLY A 92 51.02 -47.92 -53.16
CA GLY A 92 50.39 -47.73 -54.46
C GLY A 92 48.97 -48.33 -54.58
N THR A 93 48.41 -48.27 -55.80
CA THR A 93 47.04 -48.70 -56.13
C THR A 93 46.97 -50.03 -56.90
N GLY A 94 48.02 -50.86 -56.82
CA GLY A 94 48.02 -52.19 -57.43
C GLY A 94 47.02 -53.15 -56.77
N SER A 95 46.61 -54.20 -57.49
CA SER A 95 45.55 -55.13 -57.04
C SER A 95 45.82 -55.74 -55.65
N ALA A 96 47.06 -56.16 -55.38
CA ALA A 96 47.42 -56.74 -54.08
C ALA A 96 47.34 -55.72 -52.92
N SER A 97 47.72 -54.47 -53.17
CA SER A 97 47.60 -53.38 -52.19
C SER A 97 46.13 -53.04 -51.94
N LEU A 98 45.31 -52.99 -53.00
CA LEU A 98 43.87 -52.74 -52.89
C LEU A 98 43.12 -53.86 -52.17
N GLU A 99 43.48 -55.13 -52.35
CA GLU A 99 42.91 -56.26 -51.59
C GLU A 99 43.22 -56.16 -50.09
N ARG A 100 44.46 -55.82 -49.72
CA ARG A 100 44.85 -55.57 -48.32
C ARG A 100 44.10 -54.38 -47.73
N LEU A 101 43.98 -53.28 -48.48
CA LEU A 101 43.24 -52.09 -48.06
C LEU A 101 41.75 -52.42 -47.88
N HIS A 102 41.13 -53.17 -48.79
CA HIS A 102 39.74 -53.58 -48.68
C HIS A 102 39.43 -54.28 -47.35
N ALA A 103 40.26 -55.25 -46.93
CA ALA A 103 40.13 -55.92 -45.64
C ALA A 103 40.27 -54.94 -44.46
N LEU A 104 41.19 -53.98 -44.55
CA LEU A 104 41.38 -52.94 -43.54
C LEU A 104 40.17 -51.97 -43.47
N LEU A 105 39.60 -51.59 -44.61
CA LEU A 105 38.42 -50.74 -44.68
C LEU A 105 37.20 -51.38 -44.00
N ILE A 106 36.98 -52.68 -44.22
CA ILE A 106 35.92 -53.44 -43.55
C ILE A 106 36.12 -53.41 -42.03
N HIS A 107 37.35 -53.64 -41.56
CA HIS A 107 37.66 -53.62 -40.13
C HIS A 107 37.43 -52.24 -39.50
N HIS A 108 37.85 -51.15 -40.17
CA HIS A 108 37.60 -49.79 -39.68
C HIS A 108 36.11 -49.45 -39.58
N ILE A 109 35.28 -49.85 -40.55
CA ILE A 109 33.82 -49.63 -40.47
C ILE A 109 33.19 -50.42 -39.32
N ALA A 110 33.70 -51.62 -39.02
CA ALA A 110 33.19 -52.42 -37.90
C ALA A 110 33.48 -51.79 -36.53
N GLU A 111 34.65 -51.15 -36.36
CA GLU A 111 35.08 -50.54 -35.10
C GLU A 111 34.60 -49.09 -34.89
N LEU A 112 34.24 -48.39 -35.98
CA LEU A 112 33.87 -46.97 -35.94
C LEU A 112 32.40 -46.77 -36.31
N PRO A 113 31.47 -46.84 -35.34
CA PRO A 113 30.02 -46.85 -35.61
C PRO A 113 29.48 -45.56 -36.24
N GLN A 114 30.22 -44.45 -36.17
CA GLN A 114 29.89 -43.21 -36.85
C GLN A 114 30.16 -43.25 -38.36
N LEU A 115 31.09 -44.11 -38.80
CA LEU A 115 31.41 -44.25 -40.21
C LEU A 115 30.40 -45.18 -40.89
N ASN A 116 29.74 -44.65 -41.90
CA ASN A 116 28.79 -45.39 -42.72
C ASN A 116 29.49 -46.19 -43.84
N ASP A 117 30.54 -45.62 -44.43
CA ASP A 117 31.31 -46.24 -45.53
C ASP A 117 32.67 -45.54 -45.66
N LEU A 118 33.67 -46.30 -46.13
CA LEU A 118 35.00 -45.82 -46.49
C LEU A 118 35.29 -46.23 -47.94
N SER A 119 35.88 -45.32 -48.71
CA SER A 119 35.95 -45.44 -50.16
C SER A 119 37.19 -44.79 -50.73
N ILE A 120 37.80 -45.43 -51.73
CA ILE A 120 39.01 -44.96 -52.43
C ILE A 120 38.66 -44.76 -53.89
N TYR A 121 38.94 -43.58 -54.42
CA TYR A 121 38.70 -43.22 -55.83
C TYR A 121 39.99 -42.83 -56.52
N ASP A 122 40.11 -43.17 -57.79
CA ASP A 122 41.23 -42.76 -58.65
C ASP A 122 41.12 -41.31 -59.14
N GLU A 123 42.11 -40.88 -59.91
CA GLU A 123 42.21 -39.56 -60.54
C GLU A 123 41.06 -39.20 -61.50
N THR A 124 40.33 -40.21 -62.00
CA THR A 124 39.17 -40.05 -62.88
C THR A 124 37.85 -40.04 -62.11
N GLY A 125 37.89 -40.37 -60.82
CA GLY A 125 36.73 -40.49 -59.93
C GLY A 125 36.05 -41.85 -59.96
N LEU A 126 36.68 -42.86 -60.56
CA LEU A 126 36.22 -44.25 -60.49
C LEU A 126 36.61 -44.87 -59.15
N TRP A 127 35.81 -45.82 -58.70
CA TRP A 127 35.98 -46.48 -57.41
C TRP A 127 37.06 -47.58 -57.50
N LEU A 128 38.07 -47.51 -56.63
CA LEU A 128 39.17 -48.50 -56.55
C LEU A 128 38.93 -49.55 -55.47
N ALA A 129 38.51 -49.11 -54.28
CA ALA A 129 38.21 -49.99 -53.15
C ALA A 129 37.18 -49.34 -52.22
N ASN A 130 36.44 -50.16 -51.48
CA ASN A 130 35.46 -49.70 -50.49
C ASN A 130 35.30 -50.73 -49.36
N ALA A 131 34.58 -50.35 -48.30
CA ALA A 131 34.34 -51.22 -47.14
C ALA A 131 33.13 -52.17 -47.30
N ARG A 132 32.49 -52.23 -48.48
CA ARG A 132 31.25 -53.00 -48.66
C ARG A 132 31.52 -54.44 -49.07
N THR A 133 30.73 -55.35 -48.51
CA THR A 133 30.66 -56.75 -48.92
C THR A 133 29.58 -56.92 -50.00
N GLY A 134 29.97 -57.05 -51.27
CA GLY A 134 29.06 -57.25 -52.41
C GLY A 134 29.61 -56.75 -53.74
N PRO A 135 28.88 -56.93 -54.86
CA PRO A 135 29.29 -56.42 -56.17
C PRO A 135 29.45 -54.90 -56.13
N VAL A 136 30.63 -54.41 -56.53
CA VAL A 136 30.98 -52.98 -56.56
C VAL A 136 30.27 -52.34 -57.76
N PRO A 137 29.26 -51.47 -57.57
CA PRO A 137 28.70 -50.73 -58.69
C PRO A 137 29.79 -49.82 -59.30
N LEU A 138 29.87 -49.76 -60.63
CA LEU A 138 30.69 -48.77 -61.34
C LEU A 138 30.11 -47.38 -61.11
N VAL A 139 30.49 -46.77 -60.00
CA VAL A 139 30.09 -45.42 -59.62
C VAL A 139 31.26 -44.49 -59.84
N ASN A 140 31.03 -43.44 -60.64
CA ASN A 140 31.99 -42.36 -60.80
C ASN A 140 31.54 -41.14 -59.98
N ASN A 141 32.46 -40.56 -59.20
CA ASN A 141 32.22 -39.42 -58.32
C ASN A 141 32.93 -38.13 -58.76
N SER A 142 33.40 -38.05 -60.00
CA SER A 142 34.11 -36.87 -60.52
C SER A 142 33.29 -35.58 -60.56
N ASP A 143 31.96 -35.69 -60.61
CA ASP A 143 31.02 -34.58 -60.56
C ASP A 143 30.84 -34.00 -59.15
N ARG A 144 31.18 -34.77 -58.11
CA ARG A 144 30.96 -34.39 -56.71
C ARG A 144 31.89 -33.25 -56.31
N GLN A 145 31.37 -32.37 -55.44
CA GLN A 145 32.11 -31.18 -55.02
C GLN A 145 33.41 -31.51 -54.30
N TYR A 146 33.43 -32.52 -53.43
CA TYR A 146 34.66 -32.95 -52.75
C TYR A 146 35.73 -33.46 -53.72
N PHE A 147 35.33 -34.10 -54.83
CA PHE A 147 36.27 -34.57 -55.84
C PHE A 147 36.85 -33.41 -56.62
N ARG A 148 35.98 -32.51 -57.11
CA ARG A 148 36.39 -31.29 -57.81
C ARG A 148 37.29 -30.42 -56.94
N TYR A 149 36.99 -30.29 -55.65
CA TYR A 149 37.81 -29.56 -54.68
C TYR A 149 39.22 -30.13 -54.61
N HIS A 150 39.37 -31.43 -54.34
CA HIS A 150 40.68 -32.07 -54.19
C HIS A 150 41.48 -32.10 -55.51
N ARG A 151 40.81 -32.22 -56.66
CA ARG A 151 41.47 -32.14 -57.97
C ARG A 151 42.04 -30.75 -58.24
N SER A 152 41.34 -29.68 -57.84
CA SER A 152 41.77 -28.30 -58.10
C SER A 152 42.60 -27.65 -56.98
N HIS A 153 42.63 -28.24 -55.78
CA HIS A 153 43.36 -27.70 -54.62
C HIS A 153 44.47 -28.66 -54.17
N PRO A 154 45.75 -28.23 -54.12
CA PRO A 154 46.88 -29.06 -53.70
C PRO A 154 46.95 -29.32 -52.19
N GLY A 155 46.06 -28.73 -51.39
CA GLY A 155 46.06 -28.88 -49.94
C GLY A 155 45.83 -30.33 -49.50
N ARG A 156 46.63 -30.80 -48.53
CA ARG A 156 46.52 -32.16 -47.96
C ARG A 156 45.54 -32.28 -46.80
N GLY A 157 44.94 -31.16 -46.39
CA GLY A 157 43.96 -31.13 -45.31
C GLY A 157 42.65 -31.84 -45.69
N PRO A 158 41.82 -32.18 -44.69
CA PRO A 158 40.51 -32.74 -44.94
C PRO A 158 39.59 -31.70 -45.57
N TYR A 159 38.69 -32.18 -46.40
CA TYR A 159 37.57 -31.39 -46.92
C TYR A 159 36.26 -31.95 -46.38
N ILE A 160 35.46 -31.07 -45.78
CA ILE A 160 34.09 -31.35 -45.35
C ILE A 160 33.18 -30.54 -46.28
N GLY A 161 32.40 -31.25 -47.08
CA GLY A 161 31.49 -30.67 -48.06
C GLY A 161 30.05 -30.60 -47.56
N PRO A 162 29.13 -30.05 -48.38
CA PRO A 162 27.71 -30.13 -48.12
C PRO A 162 27.25 -31.59 -48.02
N PRO A 163 26.16 -31.87 -47.28
CA PRO A 163 25.65 -33.21 -47.17
C PRO A 163 25.16 -33.67 -48.55
N VAL A 164 25.36 -34.94 -48.85
CA VAL A 164 24.93 -35.53 -50.12
C VAL A 164 24.14 -36.80 -49.86
N ARG A 165 23.26 -37.15 -50.80
CA ARG A 165 22.71 -38.50 -50.83
C ARG A 165 23.77 -39.46 -51.38
N SER A 166 24.07 -40.49 -50.60
CA SER A 166 24.97 -41.57 -51.00
C SER A 166 24.43 -42.26 -52.26
N ARG A 167 25.30 -42.47 -53.26
CA ARG A 167 24.93 -43.23 -54.47
C ARG A 167 24.74 -44.72 -54.19
N SER A 168 25.34 -45.20 -53.11
CA SER A 168 25.41 -46.62 -52.79
C SER A 168 24.36 -47.04 -51.75
N THR A 169 23.85 -46.11 -50.93
CA THR A 169 22.82 -46.39 -49.91
C THR A 169 21.56 -45.51 -50.01
N GLY A 170 21.61 -44.40 -50.75
CA GLY A 170 20.52 -43.41 -50.82
C GLY A 170 20.37 -42.53 -49.57
N ALA A 171 21.04 -42.87 -48.47
CA ALA A 171 21.01 -42.13 -47.22
C ALA A 171 21.73 -40.77 -47.34
N TRP A 172 21.31 -39.80 -46.54
CA TRP A 172 22.03 -38.54 -46.39
C TRP A 172 23.28 -38.74 -45.55
N ILE A 173 24.41 -38.27 -46.09
CA ILE A 173 25.73 -38.43 -45.48
C ILE A 173 26.48 -37.11 -45.45
N VAL A 174 27.25 -36.92 -44.38
CA VAL A 174 28.31 -35.93 -44.30
C VAL A 174 29.59 -36.59 -44.80
N THR A 175 30.33 -35.92 -45.68
CA THR A 175 31.55 -36.47 -46.29
C THR A 175 32.77 -35.81 -45.70
N VAL A 176 33.74 -36.62 -45.29
CA VAL A 176 35.10 -36.20 -44.97
C VAL A 176 36.02 -36.82 -46.01
N SER A 177 36.83 -36.03 -46.70
CA SER A 177 37.70 -36.56 -47.75
C SER A 177 39.10 -35.96 -47.72
N ARG A 178 40.07 -36.73 -48.19
CA ARG A 178 41.45 -36.28 -48.41
C ARG A 178 41.94 -36.73 -49.78
N ARG A 179 42.72 -35.89 -50.44
CA ARG A 179 43.47 -36.28 -51.64
C ARG A 179 44.67 -37.14 -51.27
N TYR A 180 45.00 -38.08 -52.14
CA TYR A 180 46.33 -38.70 -52.20
C TYR A 180 46.96 -38.36 -53.56
N ASN A 181 48.28 -38.35 -53.59
CA ASN A 181 49.03 -37.88 -54.74
C ASN A 181 49.88 -38.99 -55.36
N HIS A 182 50.23 -38.79 -56.62
CA HIS A 182 51.32 -39.51 -57.26
C HIS A 182 52.65 -39.06 -56.64
N ALA A 183 53.72 -39.80 -56.89
CA ALA A 183 55.06 -39.49 -56.37
C ALA A 183 55.57 -38.10 -56.81
N ASP A 184 55.09 -37.59 -57.95
CA ASP A 184 55.39 -36.24 -58.46
C ASP A 184 54.55 -35.12 -57.82
N GLY A 185 53.65 -35.47 -56.89
CA GLY A 185 52.75 -34.55 -56.20
C GLY A 185 51.45 -34.23 -56.96
N SER A 186 51.27 -34.74 -58.18
CA SER A 186 50.03 -34.58 -58.93
C SER A 186 48.88 -35.38 -58.29
N PHE A 187 47.64 -35.02 -58.63
CA PHE A 187 46.46 -35.63 -58.02
C PHE A 187 46.27 -37.06 -58.52
N ALA A 188 46.34 -38.05 -57.61
CA ALA A 188 46.16 -39.46 -57.94
C ALA A 188 44.76 -40.00 -57.59
N GLY A 189 44.01 -39.24 -56.79
CA GLY A 189 42.68 -39.62 -56.35
C GLY A 189 42.36 -39.12 -54.94
N LEU A 190 41.31 -39.67 -54.34
CA LEU A 190 40.93 -39.33 -52.97
C LEU A 190 40.44 -40.54 -52.17
N VAL A 191 40.59 -40.42 -50.86
CA VAL A 191 39.91 -41.27 -49.87
C VAL A 191 38.74 -40.51 -49.28
N LEU A 192 37.63 -41.22 -49.07
CA LEU A 192 36.35 -40.68 -48.63
C LEU A 192 35.85 -41.50 -47.45
N GLY A 193 35.62 -40.83 -46.33
CA GLY A 193 34.82 -41.33 -45.22
C GLY A 193 33.44 -40.68 -45.26
N THR A 194 32.41 -41.48 -45.01
CA THR A 194 31.02 -40.99 -44.96
C THR A 194 30.47 -41.21 -43.57
N ILE A 195 29.84 -40.18 -43.00
CA ILE A 195 29.18 -40.23 -41.69
C ILE A 195 27.68 -40.09 -41.95
N ASN A 196 26.87 -41.02 -41.43
CA ASN A 196 25.43 -40.92 -41.58
C ASN A 196 24.89 -39.77 -40.72
N ILE A 197 24.02 -38.93 -41.28
CA ILE A 197 23.35 -37.86 -40.53
C ILE A 197 22.57 -38.41 -39.33
N ASP A 198 22.05 -39.64 -39.42
CA ASP A 198 21.32 -40.30 -38.35
C ASP A 198 22.18 -40.54 -37.10
N TYR A 199 23.50 -40.63 -37.23
CA TYR A 199 24.42 -40.74 -36.09
C TYR A 199 24.34 -39.47 -35.22
N PHE A 200 24.53 -38.30 -35.85
CA PHE A 200 24.40 -37.01 -35.18
C PHE A 200 22.97 -36.80 -34.68
N LYS A 201 21.96 -37.16 -35.48
CA LYS A 201 20.55 -37.03 -35.11
C LYS A 201 20.25 -37.80 -33.82
N LYS A 202 20.63 -39.08 -33.72
CA LYS A 202 20.40 -39.91 -32.51
C LYS A 202 21.07 -39.30 -31.29
N TYR A 203 22.29 -38.79 -31.43
CA TYR A 203 22.98 -38.12 -30.33
C TYR A 203 22.26 -36.84 -29.93
N TYR A 204 21.87 -35.99 -30.89
CA TYR A 204 21.18 -34.73 -30.63
C TYR A 204 19.77 -34.95 -30.04
N ASP A 205 19.09 -36.04 -30.41
CA ASP A 205 17.78 -36.43 -29.88
C ASP A 205 17.83 -36.81 -28.40
N SER A 206 19.00 -37.18 -27.87
CA SER A 206 19.18 -37.54 -26.44
C SER A 206 19.14 -36.34 -25.49
N PHE A 207 19.29 -35.10 -25.99
CA PHE A 207 19.29 -33.90 -25.17
C PHE A 207 17.87 -33.36 -24.97
N ASP A 208 17.50 -33.12 -23.71
CA ASP A 208 16.29 -32.38 -23.38
C ASP A 208 16.53 -30.87 -23.47
N ILE A 209 15.95 -30.26 -24.50
CA ILE A 209 16.03 -28.82 -24.75
C ILE A 209 14.64 -28.19 -24.94
N GLY A 210 13.58 -28.90 -24.53
CA GLY A 210 12.19 -28.52 -24.79
C GLY A 210 11.68 -28.99 -26.16
N ARG A 211 10.35 -28.92 -26.35
CA ARG A 211 9.67 -29.44 -27.55
C ARG A 211 9.88 -28.55 -28.76
N ALA A 212 9.98 -27.25 -28.51
CA ALA A 212 10.30 -26.25 -29.51
C ALA A 212 11.80 -25.92 -29.55
N GLY A 213 12.66 -26.68 -28.87
CA GLY A 213 14.11 -26.55 -28.98
C GLY A 213 14.66 -27.06 -30.31
N SER A 214 15.87 -26.65 -30.66
CA SER A 214 16.52 -27.10 -31.89
C SER A 214 18.05 -27.14 -31.79
N ILE A 215 18.69 -28.07 -32.51
CA ILE A 215 20.16 -28.21 -32.62
C ILE A 215 20.54 -28.30 -34.08
N PHE A 216 21.53 -27.50 -34.50
CA PHE A 216 22.06 -27.46 -35.87
C PHE A 216 23.56 -27.72 -35.89
N LEU A 217 24.03 -28.45 -36.90
CA LEU A 217 25.42 -28.49 -37.32
C LEU A 217 25.49 -27.95 -38.74
N SER A 218 26.33 -26.96 -38.98
CA SER A 218 26.41 -26.27 -40.28
C SER A 218 27.85 -25.92 -40.65
N LEU A 219 28.12 -25.83 -41.94
CA LEU A 219 29.35 -25.26 -42.47
C LEU A 219 29.41 -23.76 -42.18
N ASN A 220 30.63 -23.22 -42.06
CA ASN A 220 30.87 -21.79 -41.85
C ASN A 220 30.26 -20.90 -42.94
N ASP A 221 30.01 -21.44 -44.14
CA ASP A 221 29.42 -20.73 -45.27
C ASP A 221 27.89 -20.60 -45.21
N GLY A 222 27.24 -21.22 -44.21
CA GLY A 222 25.79 -21.21 -44.10
C GLY A 222 25.10 -22.54 -44.39
N THR A 223 25.82 -23.54 -44.88
CA THR A 223 25.20 -24.77 -45.36
C THR A 223 24.85 -25.72 -44.22
N MET A 224 23.57 -26.05 -44.08
CA MET A 224 23.06 -26.93 -43.04
C MET A 224 23.49 -28.38 -43.29
N LEU A 225 24.18 -28.99 -42.33
CA LEU A 225 24.54 -30.41 -42.38
C LEU A 225 23.47 -31.26 -41.69
N VAL A 226 23.23 -30.99 -40.41
CA VAL A 226 22.35 -31.79 -39.55
C VAL A 226 21.44 -30.89 -38.76
N ARG A 227 20.18 -31.32 -38.58
CA ARG A 227 19.16 -30.59 -37.84
C ARG A 227 18.36 -31.52 -36.92
N ARG A 228 18.11 -31.06 -35.70
CA ARG A 228 17.04 -31.51 -34.82
C ARG A 228 16.08 -30.35 -34.48
N PRO A 229 14.75 -30.53 -34.53
CA PRO A 229 14.05 -31.66 -35.17
C PRO A 229 14.32 -31.69 -36.68
N MET A 230 14.20 -32.86 -37.30
CA MET A 230 14.50 -33.03 -38.73
C MET A 230 13.54 -32.24 -39.60
N MET A 231 14.07 -31.55 -40.61
CA MET A 231 13.31 -30.88 -41.66
C MET A 231 13.99 -31.17 -42.98
N ASP A 232 13.42 -32.07 -43.78
CA ASP A 232 14.04 -32.55 -45.03
C ASP A 232 14.36 -31.42 -46.01
N ASP A 233 13.53 -30.38 -46.00
CA ASP A 233 13.68 -29.21 -46.87
C ASP A 233 14.75 -28.21 -46.39
N THR A 234 15.56 -28.56 -45.39
CA THR A 234 16.65 -27.69 -44.88
C THR A 234 18.04 -28.28 -45.07
N ILE A 235 18.17 -29.60 -45.18
CA ILE A 235 19.47 -30.28 -45.31
C ILE A 235 20.16 -29.86 -46.61
N GLY A 236 21.41 -29.41 -46.51
CA GLY A 236 22.22 -28.97 -47.65
C GLY A 236 21.85 -27.60 -48.24
N LYS A 237 20.85 -26.91 -47.70
CA LYS A 237 20.55 -25.53 -48.09
C LYS A 237 21.51 -24.55 -47.41
N ASN A 238 21.87 -23.51 -48.15
CA ASN A 238 22.65 -22.40 -47.61
C ASN A 238 21.70 -21.39 -46.93
N LEU A 239 21.94 -21.16 -45.64
CA LEU A 239 21.11 -20.32 -44.78
C LEU A 239 21.83 -19.04 -44.34
N SER A 240 22.91 -18.64 -45.03
CA SER A 240 23.72 -17.45 -44.71
C SER A 240 22.92 -16.15 -44.61
N ASN A 241 21.76 -16.09 -45.25
CA ASN A 241 20.86 -14.94 -45.17
C ASN A 241 20.14 -14.79 -43.82
N TYR A 242 20.10 -15.84 -42.99
CA TYR A 242 19.34 -15.82 -41.74
C TYR A 242 20.09 -15.06 -40.63
N PRO A 243 19.39 -14.39 -39.71
CA PRO A 243 19.99 -13.55 -38.66
C PRO A 243 21.10 -14.24 -37.86
N ILE A 244 20.92 -15.53 -37.56
CA ILE A 244 21.90 -16.31 -36.79
C ILE A 244 23.26 -16.40 -37.47
N TYR A 245 23.30 -16.53 -38.80
CA TYR A 245 24.55 -16.61 -39.55
C TYR A 245 25.24 -15.26 -39.68
N ARG A 246 24.45 -14.18 -39.81
CA ARG A 246 25.00 -12.81 -39.78
C ARG A 246 25.62 -12.49 -38.43
N ASP A 247 24.94 -12.88 -37.34
CA ASP A 247 25.45 -12.70 -35.99
C ASP A 247 26.74 -13.53 -35.76
N TYR A 248 26.71 -14.82 -36.13
CA TYR A 248 27.88 -15.70 -36.11
C TYR A 248 29.07 -15.13 -36.90
N ALA A 249 28.84 -14.72 -38.15
CA ALA A 249 29.88 -14.17 -39.02
C ALA A 249 30.47 -12.86 -38.49
N SER A 250 29.72 -12.11 -37.68
CA SER A 250 30.16 -10.82 -37.11
C SER A 250 30.88 -10.95 -35.75
N ARG A 251 30.55 -11.95 -34.93
CA ARG A 251 30.97 -12.02 -33.52
C ARG A 251 32.07 -13.03 -33.20
N SER A 252 32.63 -13.69 -34.21
CA SER A 252 33.84 -14.55 -34.09
C SER A 252 33.68 -15.72 -33.11
N ALA A 253 33.33 -16.88 -33.65
CA ALA A 253 33.43 -18.23 -33.08
C ALA A 253 32.50 -18.64 -31.93
N VAL A 254 32.08 -17.77 -31.00
CA VAL A 254 31.17 -18.14 -29.90
C VAL A 254 30.20 -17.00 -29.60
N GLY A 255 28.95 -17.32 -29.33
CA GLY A 255 28.01 -16.30 -28.87
C GLY A 255 26.66 -16.84 -28.42
N THR A 256 25.92 -15.94 -27.80
CA THR A 256 24.55 -16.14 -27.35
C THR A 256 23.69 -14.97 -27.82
N ALA A 257 22.44 -15.28 -28.18
CA ALA A 257 21.50 -14.26 -28.64
C ALA A 257 20.06 -14.76 -28.47
N ILE A 258 19.13 -13.81 -28.32
CA ILE A 258 17.70 -14.08 -28.40
C ILE A 258 17.22 -13.59 -29.75
N MET A 259 16.67 -14.49 -30.56
CA MET A 259 16.16 -14.14 -31.88
C MET A 259 15.02 -15.07 -32.32
N LYS A 260 14.21 -14.56 -33.24
CA LYS A 260 13.16 -15.33 -33.90
C LYS A 260 13.75 -16.17 -35.02
N SER A 261 13.41 -17.45 -35.06
CA SER A 261 13.81 -18.37 -36.12
C SER A 261 13.03 -18.08 -37.40
N ASP A 262 13.73 -17.86 -38.51
CA ASP A 262 13.11 -17.67 -39.83
C ASP A 262 12.49 -18.96 -40.39
N GLN A 263 12.82 -20.12 -39.81
CA GLN A 263 12.37 -21.42 -40.30
C GLN A 263 11.00 -21.82 -39.77
N ASP A 264 10.66 -21.41 -38.55
CA ASP A 264 9.43 -21.80 -37.85
C ASP A 264 8.78 -20.67 -37.03
N GLY A 265 9.36 -19.47 -37.04
CA GLY A 265 8.81 -18.29 -36.38
C GLY A 265 8.93 -18.29 -34.85
N ILE A 266 9.62 -19.25 -34.23
CA ILE A 266 9.72 -19.35 -32.77
C ILE A 266 10.87 -18.48 -32.26
N GLU A 267 10.61 -17.66 -31.22
CA GLU A 267 11.63 -16.89 -30.51
C GLU A 267 12.43 -17.79 -29.57
N ARG A 268 13.75 -17.86 -29.79
CA ARG A 268 14.63 -18.76 -29.06
C ARG A 268 15.80 -18.02 -28.43
N LEU A 269 16.22 -18.53 -27.28
CA LEU A 269 17.56 -18.27 -26.74
C LEU A 269 18.51 -19.24 -27.42
N ILE A 270 19.48 -18.69 -28.13
CA ILE A 270 20.40 -19.41 -29.00
C ILE A 270 21.81 -19.28 -28.44
N ALA A 271 22.55 -20.38 -28.43
CA ALA A 271 24.01 -20.38 -28.28
C ALA A 271 24.64 -21.07 -29.49
N TYR A 272 25.72 -20.51 -30.00
CA TYR A 272 26.47 -21.09 -31.12
C TYR A 272 27.96 -21.14 -30.80
N ARG A 273 28.63 -22.13 -31.41
CA ARG A 273 30.07 -22.34 -31.24
C ARG A 273 30.71 -22.98 -32.48
N HIS A 274 31.80 -22.39 -32.93
CA HIS A 274 32.70 -22.89 -33.97
C HIS A 274 33.52 -24.09 -33.46
N LEU A 275 33.71 -25.09 -34.34
CA LEU A 275 34.55 -26.26 -34.09
C LEU A 275 36.02 -25.87 -34.15
N GLN A 276 36.86 -26.42 -33.28
CA GLN A 276 38.26 -25.98 -33.19
C GLN A 276 39.08 -26.34 -34.44
N GLN A 277 38.85 -27.52 -35.03
CA GLN A 277 39.70 -28.06 -36.09
C GLN A 277 39.05 -27.97 -37.48
N TYR A 278 37.72 -27.86 -37.53
CA TYR A 278 36.95 -28.00 -38.77
C TYR A 278 36.10 -26.74 -39.05
N PRO A 279 35.83 -26.41 -40.33
CA PRO A 279 35.11 -25.19 -40.73
C PRO A 279 33.59 -25.33 -40.54
N LEU A 280 33.20 -25.68 -39.33
CA LEU A 280 31.85 -26.03 -38.92
C LEU A 280 31.50 -25.30 -37.64
N PHE A 281 30.22 -25.15 -37.38
CA PHE A 281 29.75 -24.66 -36.10
C PHE A 281 28.44 -25.35 -35.70
N VAL A 282 28.23 -25.43 -34.39
CA VAL A 282 27.01 -25.96 -33.79
C VAL A 282 26.18 -24.80 -33.27
N THR A 283 24.86 -24.94 -33.39
CA THR A 283 23.88 -24.04 -32.77
C THR A 283 22.94 -24.86 -31.90
N VAL A 284 22.67 -24.38 -30.70
CA VAL A 284 21.66 -24.92 -29.78
C VAL A 284 20.69 -23.81 -29.46
N ALA A 285 19.40 -24.10 -29.52
CA ALA A 285 18.38 -23.11 -29.28
C ALA A 285 17.24 -23.67 -28.44
N ARG A 286 16.80 -22.91 -27.43
CA ARG A 286 15.65 -23.25 -26.58
C ARG A 286 14.55 -22.21 -26.76
N SER A 287 13.30 -22.65 -26.77
CA SER A 287 12.15 -21.75 -26.86
C SER A 287 12.07 -20.87 -25.61
N LYS A 288 12.09 -19.54 -25.81
CA LYS A 288 11.96 -18.59 -24.70
C LYS A 288 10.62 -18.72 -23.97
N ASN A 289 9.56 -19.08 -24.70
CA ASN A 289 8.24 -19.30 -24.13
C ASN A 289 8.19 -20.53 -23.22
N GLU A 290 8.88 -21.61 -23.58
CA GLU A 290 8.96 -22.83 -22.77
C GLU A 290 9.83 -22.61 -21.53
N VAL A 291 10.99 -21.97 -21.71
CA VAL A 291 11.88 -21.59 -20.60
C VAL A 291 11.14 -20.71 -19.58
N LEU A 292 10.39 -19.71 -20.03
CA LEU A 292 9.63 -18.82 -19.16
C LEU A 292 8.25 -19.38 -18.76
N ALA A 293 7.89 -20.61 -19.12
CA ALA A 293 6.57 -21.16 -18.78
C ALA A 293 6.45 -21.40 -17.27
N GLU A 294 7.48 -21.98 -16.66
CA GLU A 294 7.52 -22.26 -15.23
C GLU A 294 7.54 -20.98 -14.40
N TRP A 295 8.42 -20.02 -14.76
CA TRP A 295 8.44 -18.69 -14.16
C TRP A 295 7.08 -17.97 -14.25
N ARG A 296 6.36 -18.08 -15.37
CA ARG A 296 5.02 -17.47 -15.51
C ARG A 296 4.00 -18.13 -14.59
N ALA A 297 3.97 -19.45 -14.53
CA ALA A 297 3.05 -20.18 -13.66
C ALA A 297 3.28 -19.81 -12.19
N ASP A 298 4.55 -19.80 -11.76
CA ASP A 298 4.95 -19.39 -10.41
C ASP A 298 4.60 -17.93 -10.12
N THR A 299 4.86 -17.03 -11.08
CA THR A 299 4.52 -15.61 -10.96
C THR A 299 3.01 -15.40 -10.80
N TYR A 300 2.17 -16.11 -11.55
CA TYR A 300 0.72 -15.98 -11.43
C TYR A 300 0.22 -16.44 -10.07
N LEU A 301 0.75 -17.55 -9.55
CA LEU A 301 0.38 -18.06 -8.22
C LEU A 301 0.77 -17.07 -7.12
N HIS A 302 2.00 -16.56 -7.15
CA HIS A 302 2.50 -15.60 -6.17
C HIS A 302 1.76 -14.25 -6.25
N LEU A 303 1.53 -13.72 -7.45
CA LEU A 303 0.80 -12.48 -7.66
C LEU A 303 -0.64 -12.58 -7.13
N PHE A 304 -1.31 -13.72 -7.37
CA PHE A 304 -2.64 -13.97 -6.86
C PHE A 304 -2.67 -13.98 -5.33
N GLY A 305 -1.76 -14.72 -4.69
CA GLY A 305 -1.65 -14.75 -3.23
C GLY A 305 -1.35 -13.37 -2.63
N ALA A 306 -0.44 -12.62 -3.23
CA ALA A 306 -0.08 -11.28 -2.80
C ALA A 306 -1.23 -10.28 -2.99
N MET A 307 -2.00 -10.39 -4.08
CA MET A 307 -3.20 -9.59 -4.32
C MET A 307 -4.28 -9.85 -3.27
N LEU A 308 -4.53 -11.12 -2.93
CA LEU A 308 -5.45 -11.49 -1.85
C LEU A 308 -5.00 -10.93 -0.49
N LEU A 309 -3.71 -11.02 -0.17
CA LEU A 309 -3.16 -10.48 1.06
C LEU A 309 -3.27 -8.95 1.14
N THR A 310 -2.94 -8.25 0.04
CA THR A 310 -3.10 -6.79 -0.07
C THR A 310 -4.56 -6.38 0.06
N LEU A 311 -5.48 -7.10 -0.57
CA LEU A 311 -6.92 -6.85 -0.43
C LEU A 311 -7.38 -7.04 1.01
N ALA A 312 -6.94 -8.11 1.68
CA ALA A 312 -7.28 -8.38 3.08
C ALA A 312 -6.74 -7.28 4.01
N LEU A 313 -5.48 -6.84 3.83
CA LEU A 313 -4.89 -5.73 4.59
C LEU A 313 -5.60 -4.40 4.32
N GLY A 314 -5.95 -4.13 3.07
CA GLY A 314 -6.71 -2.95 2.68
C GLY A 314 -8.11 -2.92 3.31
N LEU A 315 -8.84 -4.04 3.29
CA LEU A 315 -10.16 -4.18 3.90
C LEU A 315 -10.10 -4.05 5.43
N LEU A 316 -9.13 -4.71 6.08
CA LEU A 316 -8.91 -4.60 7.52
C LEU A 316 -8.57 -3.16 7.92
N GLY A 317 -7.64 -2.52 7.18
CA GLY A 317 -7.26 -1.13 7.38
C GLY A 317 -8.44 -0.18 7.20
N TRP A 318 -9.22 -0.34 6.12
CA TRP A 318 -10.45 0.42 5.88
C TRP A 318 -11.45 0.28 7.03
N ARG A 319 -11.71 -0.95 7.48
CA ARG A 319 -12.63 -1.23 8.58
C ARG A 319 -12.19 -0.57 9.89
N LEU A 320 -10.90 -0.64 10.24
CA LEU A 320 -10.35 0.00 11.44
C LEU A 320 -10.42 1.52 11.36
N ILE A 321 -10.05 2.12 10.23
CA ILE A 321 -10.13 3.56 10.01
C ILE A 321 -11.59 4.04 10.10
N HIS A 322 -12.52 3.27 9.53
CA HIS A 322 -13.95 3.56 9.63
C HIS A 322 -14.45 3.50 11.09
N GLN A 323 -14.06 2.47 11.84
CA GLN A 323 -14.38 2.37 13.27
C GLN A 323 -13.82 3.53 14.10
N ILE A 324 -12.58 3.97 13.84
CA ILE A 324 -11.97 5.11 14.52
C ILE A 324 -12.74 6.40 14.20
N ARG A 325 -13.13 6.62 12.93
CA ARG A 325 -13.93 7.79 12.54
C ARG A 325 -15.28 7.82 13.24
N LEU A 326 -15.99 6.68 13.31
CA LEU A 326 -17.27 6.59 14.00
C LEU A 326 -17.13 6.87 15.50
N ARG A 327 -16.07 6.37 16.15
CA ARG A 327 -15.81 6.66 17.57
C ARG A 327 -15.54 8.14 17.82
N LEU A 328 -14.72 8.77 16.97
CA LEU A 328 -14.41 10.21 17.10
C LEU A 328 -15.65 11.09 16.90
N LEU A 329 -16.55 10.71 15.99
CA LEU A 329 -17.83 11.43 15.82
C LEU A 329 -18.72 11.26 17.05
N ALA A 330 -18.88 10.03 17.55
CA ALA A 330 -19.68 9.77 18.75
C ALA A 330 -19.13 10.49 20.00
N GLU A 331 -17.80 10.57 20.14
CA GLU A 331 -17.17 11.29 21.25
C GLU A 331 -17.47 12.80 21.20
N ASN A 332 -17.43 13.41 20.01
CA ASN A 332 -17.80 14.82 19.82
C ASN A 332 -19.29 15.05 20.11
N ASP A 333 -20.18 14.16 19.64
CA ASP A 333 -21.62 14.25 19.91
C ASP A 333 -21.91 14.16 21.42
N LEU A 334 -21.21 13.26 22.13
CA LEU A 334 -21.32 13.14 23.58
C LEU A 334 -20.91 14.43 24.30
N LEU A 335 -19.85 15.10 23.84
CA LEU A 335 -19.42 16.38 24.40
C LEU A 335 -20.48 17.47 24.19
N CYS A 336 -21.06 17.57 22.99
CA CYS A 336 -22.14 18.53 22.71
C CYS A 336 -23.39 18.26 23.56
N VAL A 337 -23.80 16.99 23.68
CA VAL A 337 -24.94 16.59 24.52
C VAL A 337 -24.67 16.92 25.99
N GLN A 338 -23.46 16.64 26.49
CA GLN A 338 -23.08 16.94 27.86
C GLN A 338 -23.13 18.45 28.15
N GLU A 339 -22.69 19.29 27.21
CA GLU A 339 -22.77 20.73 27.34
C GLU A 339 -24.22 21.24 27.33
N SER A 340 -25.06 20.71 26.43
CA SER A 340 -26.49 21.02 26.39
C SER A 340 -27.20 20.63 27.69
N LEU A 341 -26.90 19.46 28.25
CA LEU A 341 -27.45 19.02 29.53
C LEU A 341 -27.02 19.95 30.67
N ARG A 342 -25.75 20.36 30.71
CA ARG A 342 -25.26 21.33 31.71
C ARG A 342 -25.99 22.66 31.61
N MET A 343 -26.21 23.18 30.40
CA MET A 343 -26.94 24.43 30.20
C MET A 343 -28.40 24.32 30.63
N LEU A 344 -29.08 23.23 30.26
CA LEU A 344 -30.48 23.00 30.63
C LEU A 344 -30.63 22.86 32.16
N ASN A 345 -29.71 22.14 32.81
CA ASN A 345 -29.77 21.97 34.26
C ASN A 345 -29.62 23.31 35.00
N ARG A 346 -28.68 24.18 34.56
CA ARG A 346 -28.55 25.54 35.11
C ARG A 346 -29.82 26.37 34.93
N HIS A 347 -30.48 26.25 33.79
CA HIS A 347 -31.73 26.98 33.52
C HIS A 347 -32.88 26.49 34.42
N LEU A 348 -33.00 25.17 34.62
CA LEU A 348 -33.96 24.59 35.56
C LEU A 348 -33.70 25.04 37.00
N GLU A 349 -32.44 25.08 37.44
CA GLU A 349 -32.06 25.60 38.75
C GLU A 349 -32.52 27.06 38.93
N GLN A 350 -32.34 27.91 37.92
CA GLN A 350 -32.80 29.31 37.98
C GLN A 350 -34.32 29.43 38.10
N LEU A 351 -35.08 28.71 37.27
CA LEU A 351 -36.54 28.71 37.34
C LEU A 351 -37.06 28.20 38.67
N ALA A 352 -36.37 27.22 39.26
CA ALA A 352 -36.76 26.64 40.53
C ALA A 352 -36.55 27.59 41.73
N LEU A 353 -35.76 28.66 41.59
CA LEU A 353 -35.44 29.61 42.66
C LEU A 353 -36.17 30.96 42.54
N GLN A 354 -36.98 31.15 41.49
CA GLN A 354 -37.76 32.36 41.28
C GLN A 354 -39.26 32.12 41.48
N ASP A 355 -39.99 33.17 41.82
CA ASP A 355 -41.45 33.19 41.86
C ASP A 355 -42.01 33.47 40.46
N SER A 356 -42.95 32.63 40.01
CA SER A 356 -43.45 32.66 38.63
C SER A 356 -44.30 33.88 38.28
N LEU A 357 -44.89 34.54 39.28
CA LEU A 357 -45.71 35.74 39.06
C LEU A 357 -44.84 37.00 39.02
N THR A 358 -43.94 37.14 40.00
CA THR A 358 -43.25 38.40 40.31
C THR A 358 -41.82 38.45 39.77
N GLY A 359 -41.21 37.31 39.40
CA GLY A 359 -39.81 37.25 38.97
C GLY A 359 -38.80 37.57 40.07
N LEU A 360 -39.24 37.73 41.32
CA LEU A 360 -38.41 37.80 42.51
C LEU A 360 -37.90 36.40 42.90
N ALA A 361 -36.96 36.32 43.85
CA ALA A 361 -36.65 35.04 44.46
C ALA A 361 -37.91 34.46 45.13
N ASN A 362 -38.11 33.14 45.05
CA ASN A 362 -39.20 32.51 45.80
C ASN A 362 -38.80 32.31 47.27
N ARG A 363 -39.79 31.97 48.11
CA ARG A 363 -39.58 31.70 49.54
C ARG A 363 -38.43 30.71 49.80
N ARG A 364 -38.29 29.67 48.98
CA ARG A 364 -37.20 28.69 49.14
C ARG A 364 -35.82 29.33 48.94
N GLN A 365 -35.66 30.18 47.93
CA GLN A 365 -34.41 30.90 47.71
C GLN A 365 -34.15 31.93 48.82
N PHE A 366 -35.19 32.57 49.34
CA PHE A 366 -35.08 33.43 50.52
C PHE A 366 -34.61 32.67 51.76
N ASP A 367 -35.24 31.53 52.10
CA ASP A 367 -34.88 30.73 53.27
C ASP A 367 -33.42 30.26 53.21
N ASN A 368 -32.94 29.89 52.01
CA ASN A 368 -31.55 29.52 51.78
C ASN A 368 -30.61 30.72 51.97
N ALA A 369 -30.89 31.85 51.30
CA ALA A 369 -30.05 33.04 51.40
C ALA A 369 -30.02 33.62 52.81
N LEU A 370 -31.12 33.56 53.55
CA LEU A 370 -31.19 33.98 54.94
C LEU A 370 -30.22 33.15 55.81
N ARG A 371 -30.18 31.83 55.64
CA ARG A 371 -29.22 30.96 56.37
C ARG A 371 -27.77 31.28 56.02
N ASP A 372 -27.50 31.48 54.73
CA ASP A 372 -26.15 31.76 54.23
C ASP A 372 -25.64 33.11 54.72
N GLU A 373 -26.46 34.17 54.59
CA GLU A 373 -26.09 35.52 55.01
C GLU A 373 -26.10 35.69 56.53
N PHE A 374 -26.95 34.97 57.26
CA PHE A 374 -26.85 34.88 58.72
C PHE A 374 -25.48 34.30 59.13
N SER A 375 -25.09 33.18 58.53
CA SER A 375 -23.78 32.55 58.79
C SER A 375 -22.61 33.45 58.40
N ARG A 376 -22.77 34.25 57.33
CA ARG A 376 -21.76 35.23 56.92
C ARG A 376 -21.66 36.38 57.91
N ALA A 377 -22.78 37.03 58.25
CA ALA A 377 -22.84 38.15 59.18
C ALA A 377 -22.33 37.79 60.58
N MET A 378 -22.57 36.55 61.05
CA MET A 378 -21.99 36.03 62.28
C MET A 378 -20.45 35.95 62.23
N ARG A 379 -19.87 35.57 61.08
CA ARG A 379 -18.40 35.48 60.93
C ARG A 379 -17.73 36.83 60.76
N THR A 380 -18.42 37.79 60.16
CA THR A 380 -17.89 39.13 59.87
C THR A 380 -18.25 40.15 60.94
N GLU A 381 -19.05 39.77 61.95
CA GLU A 381 -19.59 40.65 63.00
C GLU A 381 -20.35 41.86 62.42
N ASN A 382 -20.96 41.69 61.25
CA ASN A 382 -21.72 42.72 60.57
C ASN A 382 -23.23 42.58 60.81
N SER A 383 -23.96 43.66 60.57
CA SER A 383 -25.41 43.67 60.72
C SER A 383 -26.11 43.03 59.53
N LEU A 384 -27.11 42.19 59.81
CA LEU A 384 -28.05 41.65 58.83
C LEU A 384 -29.42 42.27 59.10
N ALA A 385 -30.02 42.86 58.07
CA ALA A 385 -31.35 43.45 58.16
C ALA A 385 -32.36 42.74 57.26
N LEU A 386 -33.61 42.76 57.69
CA LEU A 386 -34.74 42.23 56.95
C LEU A 386 -35.86 43.27 56.92
N VAL A 387 -36.38 43.50 55.73
CA VAL A 387 -37.60 44.27 55.50
C VAL A 387 -38.70 43.30 55.11
N MET A 388 -39.78 43.24 55.88
CA MET A 388 -41.02 42.56 55.51
C MET A 388 -42.01 43.60 55.01
N ILE A 389 -42.60 43.36 53.84
CA ILE A 389 -43.46 44.30 53.12
C ILE A 389 -44.76 43.59 52.80
N ASP A 390 -45.88 44.26 53.04
CA ASP A 390 -47.19 43.76 52.69
C ASP A 390 -48.04 44.87 52.08
N VAL A 391 -48.80 44.50 51.05
CA VAL A 391 -49.65 45.41 50.30
C VAL A 391 -50.91 45.73 51.08
N ASP A 392 -51.07 47.00 51.44
CA ASP A 392 -52.18 47.44 52.28
C ASP A 392 -53.52 47.23 51.56
N TYR A 393 -54.48 46.64 52.29
CA TYR A 393 -55.84 46.37 51.80
C TYR A 393 -55.91 45.50 50.53
N PHE A 394 -54.86 44.72 50.21
CA PHE A 394 -54.78 43.96 48.96
C PHE A 394 -55.94 42.99 48.72
N LYS A 395 -56.48 42.36 49.77
CA LYS A 395 -57.71 41.56 49.66
C LYS A 395 -58.88 42.37 49.09
N GLN A 396 -59.08 43.60 49.58
CA GLN A 396 -60.15 44.47 49.08
C GLN A 396 -59.88 44.91 47.64
N TYR A 397 -58.62 45.19 47.30
CA TYR A 397 -58.22 45.46 45.92
C TYR A 397 -58.62 44.31 44.99
N ASN A 398 -58.32 43.07 45.38
CA ASN A 398 -58.70 41.86 44.65
C ASN A 398 -60.23 41.67 44.57
N ASP A 399 -60.95 41.95 45.65
CA ASP A 399 -62.41 41.82 45.68
C ASP A 399 -63.10 42.81 44.71
N ILE A 400 -62.46 43.94 44.39
CA ILE A 400 -62.98 44.98 43.48
C ILE A 400 -62.56 44.75 42.04
N TYR A 401 -61.26 44.53 41.81
CA TYR A 401 -60.67 44.50 40.46
C TYR A 401 -60.42 43.07 39.94
N GLY A 402 -60.64 42.06 40.78
CA GLY A 402 -60.37 40.66 40.51
C GLY A 402 -58.88 40.29 40.66
N HIS A 403 -58.63 38.99 40.86
CA HIS A 403 -57.28 38.47 41.08
C HIS A 403 -56.30 38.76 39.93
N LEU A 404 -56.77 38.84 38.67
CA LEU A 404 -55.89 39.18 37.53
C LEU A 404 -55.32 40.60 37.63
N ALA A 405 -56.12 41.56 38.09
CA ALA A 405 -55.67 42.93 38.32
C ALA A 405 -54.77 43.02 39.56
N GLY A 406 -55.04 42.20 40.59
CA GLY A 406 -54.15 42.04 41.74
C GLY A 406 -52.79 41.47 41.37
N ASP A 407 -52.75 40.45 40.51
CA ASP A 407 -51.51 39.86 39.99
C ASP A 407 -50.66 40.90 39.26
N GLU A 408 -51.29 41.75 38.45
CA GLU A 408 -50.59 42.85 37.77
C GLU A 408 -50.09 43.92 38.74
N CYS A 409 -50.90 44.25 39.76
CA CYS A 409 -50.48 45.12 40.85
C CYS A 409 -49.25 44.55 41.57
N LEU A 410 -49.24 43.26 41.89
CA LEU A 410 -48.09 42.58 42.51
C LEU A 410 -46.86 42.58 41.60
N ARG A 411 -47.01 42.44 40.28
CA ARG A 411 -45.87 42.56 39.34
C ARG A 411 -45.24 43.94 39.41
N GLN A 412 -46.05 44.99 39.34
CA GLN A 412 -45.57 46.37 39.36
C GLN A 412 -44.88 46.72 40.69
N ILE A 413 -45.47 46.29 41.82
CA ILE A 413 -44.86 46.44 43.15
C ILE A 413 -43.54 45.66 43.22
N SER A 414 -43.53 44.42 42.73
CA SER A 414 -42.34 43.57 42.78
C SER A 414 -41.18 44.12 41.96
N GLU A 415 -41.44 44.77 40.82
CA GLU A 415 -40.40 45.47 40.05
C GLU A 415 -39.79 46.64 40.85
N ILE A 416 -40.58 47.38 41.64
CA ILE A 416 -40.05 48.41 42.54
C ILE A 416 -39.18 47.80 43.65
N VAL A 417 -39.64 46.69 44.26
CA VAL A 417 -38.87 45.98 45.28
C VAL A 417 -37.60 45.35 44.70
N LYS A 418 -37.63 44.88 43.45
CA LYS A 418 -36.46 44.35 42.74
C LYS A 418 -35.44 45.45 42.43
N ALA A 419 -35.91 46.64 42.06
CA ALA A 419 -35.08 47.80 41.78
C ALA A 419 -34.47 48.43 43.05
N SER A 420 -34.96 48.07 44.25
CA SER A 420 -34.38 48.56 45.51
C SER A 420 -33.08 47.83 45.89
N LYS A 421 -32.71 46.76 45.18
CA LYS A 421 -31.43 46.06 45.33
C LYS A 421 -30.28 47.00 44.93
N ASN A 422 -29.51 47.47 45.92
CA ASN A 422 -28.40 48.40 45.68
C ASN A 422 -27.05 47.68 45.72
N ARG A 423 -26.97 46.49 46.32
CA ARG A 423 -25.72 45.73 46.50
C ARG A 423 -25.87 44.29 45.99
N PRO A 424 -24.76 43.63 45.58
CA PRO A 424 -24.77 42.23 45.14
C PRO A 424 -25.34 41.24 46.16
N GLY A 425 -25.26 41.55 47.47
CA GLY A 425 -25.79 40.72 48.55
C GLY A 425 -27.27 40.94 48.87
N ASP A 426 -27.89 42.02 48.40
CA ASP A 426 -29.31 42.29 48.67
C ASP A 426 -30.15 41.22 47.95
N LEU A 427 -31.20 40.72 48.60
CA LEU A 427 -32.14 39.77 48.01
C LEU A 427 -33.57 40.23 48.23
N ALA A 428 -34.28 40.48 47.12
CA ALA A 428 -35.73 40.66 47.12
C ALA A 428 -36.42 39.33 46.78
N ALA A 429 -37.39 38.93 47.60
CA ALA A 429 -38.12 37.69 47.43
C ALA A 429 -39.62 37.87 47.70
N ARG A 430 -40.44 37.01 47.09
CA ARG A 430 -41.85 36.84 47.46
C ARG A 430 -41.95 35.77 48.55
N TYR A 431 -42.37 36.20 49.73
CA TYR A 431 -42.46 35.33 50.92
C TYR A 431 -43.81 34.63 51.03
N GLY A 432 -44.88 35.31 50.62
CA GLY A 432 -46.27 34.85 50.70
C GLY A 432 -47.13 35.34 49.52
N GLY A 433 -48.45 35.36 49.70
CA GLY A 433 -49.41 35.78 48.67
C GLY A 433 -49.16 37.21 48.20
N GLU A 434 -49.31 38.18 49.10
CA GLU A 434 -48.99 39.60 48.90
C GLU A 434 -47.77 40.08 49.69
N GLU A 435 -47.06 39.14 50.34
CA GLU A 435 -45.94 39.43 51.22
C GLU A 435 -44.61 39.37 50.44
N LEU A 436 -43.88 40.47 50.46
CA LEU A 436 -42.56 40.62 49.86
C LEU A 436 -41.53 40.85 50.95
N VAL A 437 -40.30 40.39 50.73
CA VAL A 437 -39.21 40.56 51.68
C VAL A 437 -37.96 41.05 50.98
N VAL A 438 -37.18 41.88 51.68
CA VAL A 438 -35.86 42.32 51.24
C VAL A 438 -34.85 41.99 52.34
N LEU A 439 -33.95 41.06 52.04
CA LEU A 439 -32.80 40.74 52.88
C LEU A 439 -31.64 41.67 52.51
N LEU A 440 -31.06 42.33 53.50
CA LEU A 440 -30.04 43.36 53.34
C LEU A 440 -28.81 43.02 54.21
N PRO A 441 -27.81 42.32 53.67
CA PRO A 441 -26.54 42.09 54.35
C PRO A 441 -25.77 43.41 54.57
N ASP A 442 -24.93 43.43 55.61
CA ASP A 442 -24.08 44.58 55.99
C ASP A 442 -24.85 45.91 56.09
N THR A 443 -26.07 45.83 56.61
CA THR A 443 -27.01 46.96 56.70
C THR A 443 -27.58 47.01 58.10
N ASN A 444 -27.40 48.16 58.77
CA ASN A 444 -27.96 48.39 60.10
C ASN A 444 -29.43 48.82 60.01
N LEU A 445 -30.10 48.92 61.17
CA LEU A 445 -31.53 49.23 61.25
C LEU A 445 -31.90 50.52 60.51
N ALA A 446 -31.14 51.61 60.71
CA ALA A 446 -31.40 52.89 60.06
C ALA A 446 -31.28 52.81 58.53
N GLY A 447 -30.28 52.10 58.02
CA GLY A 447 -30.11 51.86 56.59
C GLY A 447 -31.27 51.03 55.99
N ALA A 448 -31.71 50.01 56.72
CA ALA A 448 -32.83 49.16 56.29
C ALA A 448 -34.16 49.91 56.30
N VAL A 449 -34.41 50.77 57.31
CA VAL A 449 -35.58 51.66 57.34
C VAL A 449 -35.57 52.63 56.17
N ALA A 450 -34.40 53.20 55.81
CA ALA A 450 -34.28 54.07 54.65
C ALA A 450 -34.60 53.34 53.33
N VAL A 451 -34.19 52.08 53.18
CA VAL A 451 -34.55 51.24 52.02
C VAL A 451 -36.05 50.96 52.01
N ALA A 452 -36.63 50.59 53.14
CA ALA A 452 -38.07 50.32 53.26
C ALA A 452 -38.92 51.56 52.95
N GLU A 453 -38.53 52.74 53.44
CA GLU A 453 -39.23 54.01 53.15
C GLU A 453 -39.11 54.38 51.67
N LYS A 454 -37.94 54.19 51.08
CA LYS A 454 -37.74 54.39 49.64
C LYS A 454 -38.66 53.50 48.81
N ILE A 455 -38.79 52.23 49.18
CA ILE A 455 -39.72 51.29 48.53
C ILE A 455 -41.17 51.76 48.69
N ARG A 456 -41.58 52.09 49.93
CA ARG A 456 -42.93 52.55 50.24
C ARG A 456 -43.34 53.78 49.44
N VAL A 457 -42.47 54.79 49.41
CA VAL A 457 -42.69 56.02 48.64
C VAL A 457 -42.72 55.74 47.14
N ALA A 458 -41.81 54.92 46.63
CA ALA A 458 -41.79 54.55 45.22
C ALA A 458 -43.07 53.81 44.79
N ILE A 459 -43.61 52.93 45.62
CA ILE A 459 -44.89 52.25 45.36
C ILE A 459 -46.06 53.24 45.40
N CYS A 460 -46.12 54.14 46.38
CA CYS A 460 -47.15 55.20 46.38
C CYS A 460 -47.10 56.04 45.10
N ASN A 461 -45.90 56.33 44.59
CA ASN A 461 -45.69 57.10 43.36
C ASN A 461 -46.05 56.33 42.07
N LEU A 462 -46.38 55.04 42.12
CA LEU A 462 -46.99 54.34 40.99
C LEU A 462 -48.42 54.84 40.72
N HIS A 463 -49.06 55.49 41.70
CA HIS A 463 -50.43 56.01 41.60
C HIS A 463 -51.46 54.97 41.14
N ILE A 464 -51.29 53.71 41.55
CA ILE A 464 -52.27 52.65 41.26
C ILE A 464 -53.53 52.94 42.08
N GLU A 465 -54.66 53.18 41.43
CA GLU A 465 -55.91 53.55 42.09
C GLU A 465 -56.43 52.43 43.00
N HIS A 466 -56.75 52.77 44.25
CA HIS A 466 -57.45 51.87 45.19
C HIS A 466 -58.52 52.66 45.95
N PRO A 467 -59.72 52.86 45.36
CA PRO A 467 -60.77 53.70 45.94
C PRO A 467 -61.25 53.28 47.33
N SER A 468 -61.21 51.97 47.62
CA SER A 468 -61.59 51.41 48.93
C SER A 468 -60.49 51.49 50.00
N SER A 469 -59.27 51.88 49.63
CA SER A 469 -58.21 52.19 50.58
C SER A 469 -58.44 53.61 51.10
N THR A 470 -58.19 53.84 52.38
CA THR A 470 -58.26 55.18 52.99
C THR A 470 -57.31 56.20 52.36
N PHE A 471 -56.34 55.73 51.56
CA PHE A 471 -55.39 56.55 50.84
C PHE A 471 -55.78 56.84 49.39
N GLY A 472 -56.79 56.14 48.84
CA GLY A 472 -57.20 56.24 47.44
C GLY A 472 -56.25 55.59 46.44
N LEU A 473 -55.09 55.11 46.89
CA LEU A 473 -54.03 54.46 46.11
C LEU A 473 -53.62 53.14 46.78
N VAL A 474 -52.97 52.26 46.01
CA VAL A 474 -52.24 51.13 46.55
C VAL A 474 -51.02 51.63 47.33
N THR A 475 -50.90 51.19 48.58
CA THR A 475 -49.77 51.50 49.47
C THR A 475 -49.22 50.21 50.05
N VAL A 476 -48.03 50.28 50.64
CA VAL A 476 -47.47 49.16 51.42
C VAL A 476 -47.17 49.60 52.83
N SER A 477 -47.31 48.66 53.76
CA SER A 477 -46.71 48.75 55.08
C SER A 477 -45.45 47.91 55.10
N ALA A 478 -44.42 48.38 55.81
CA ALA A 478 -43.20 47.61 55.98
C ALA A 478 -42.79 47.52 57.46
N GLY A 479 -42.34 46.34 57.85
CA GLY A 479 -41.69 46.08 59.12
C GLY A 479 -40.22 45.84 58.91
N VAL A 480 -39.38 46.48 59.71
CA VAL A 480 -37.93 46.39 59.59
C VAL A 480 -37.32 45.92 60.90
N ASP A 481 -36.44 44.95 60.80
CA ASP A 481 -35.54 44.59 61.89
C ASP A 481 -34.11 44.40 61.39
N ALA A 482 -33.15 44.65 62.26
CA ALA A 482 -31.74 44.47 61.98
C ALA A 482 -30.98 44.19 63.27
N PHE A 483 -30.06 43.23 63.19
CA PHE A 483 -29.22 42.84 64.33
C PHE A 483 -27.84 42.43 63.84
N VAL A 484 -26.92 42.26 64.78
CA VAL A 484 -25.62 41.63 64.55
C VAL A 484 -25.74 40.20 65.11
N PRO A 485 -25.68 39.15 64.28
CA PRO A 485 -25.83 37.78 64.76
C PRO A 485 -24.76 37.39 65.79
N VAL A 486 -25.21 36.78 66.89
CA VAL A 486 -24.37 36.15 67.93
C VAL A 486 -24.55 34.63 67.82
N ARG A 487 -23.64 33.81 68.37
CA ARG A 487 -23.80 32.34 68.38
C ARG A 487 -24.97 31.91 69.28
N ASP A 488 -26.14 31.70 68.68
CA ASP A 488 -27.29 30.99 69.25
C ASP A 488 -28.13 30.34 68.12
N ASP A 489 -28.75 29.19 68.39
CA ASP A 489 -29.34 28.31 67.37
C ASP A 489 -30.72 28.77 66.86
N ASN A 490 -31.37 29.75 67.50
CA ASN A 490 -32.75 30.19 67.21
C ASN A 490 -32.89 31.50 66.41
N ILE A 491 -31.79 32.18 66.07
CA ILE A 491 -31.84 33.61 65.72
C ILE A 491 -32.36 33.93 64.28
N PRO A 492 -32.19 33.12 63.21
CA PRO A 492 -32.74 33.47 61.89
C PRO A 492 -34.27 33.64 61.89
N PHE A 493 -34.96 32.90 62.76
CA PHE A 493 -36.42 32.99 62.91
C PHE A 493 -36.83 34.22 63.74
N GLU A 494 -35.97 34.67 64.66
CA GLU A 494 -36.20 35.89 65.45
C GLU A 494 -36.20 37.15 64.57
N LEU A 495 -35.31 37.23 63.57
CA LEU A 495 -35.27 38.33 62.60
C LEU A 495 -36.58 38.45 61.82
N ILE A 496 -37.07 37.31 61.31
CA ILE A 496 -38.36 37.27 60.59
C ILE A 496 -39.48 37.69 61.53
N GLN A 497 -39.56 37.11 62.73
CA GLN A 497 -40.61 37.46 63.68
C GLN A 497 -40.57 38.91 64.12
N ALA A 498 -39.39 39.50 64.29
CA ALA A 498 -39.25 40.89 64.70
C ALA A 498 -39.68 41.84 63.58
N ALA A 499 -39.27 41.57 62.33
CA ALA A 499 -39.74 42.30 61.17
C ALA A 499 -41.27 42.12 60.97
N ASP A 500 -41.82 40.93 61.19
CA ASP A 500 -43.25 40.66 61.10
C ASP A 500 -44.05 41.42 62.18
N ARG A 501 -43.57 41.43 63.43
CA ARG A 501 -44.16 42.24 64.51
C ARG A 501 -44.13 43.73 64.18
N ALA A 502 -43.03 44.22 63.62
CA ALA A 502 -42.92 45.60 63.18
C ALA A 502 -43.89 45.90 62.02
N LEU A 503 -44.08 44.96 61.09
CA LEU A 503 -45.04 45.08 59.99
C LEU A 503 -46.48 45.12 60.53
N TYR A 504 -46.80 44.29 61.51
CA TYR A 504 -48.09 44.31 62.19
C TYR A 504 -48.34 45.64 62.91
N ALA A 505 -47.30 46.21 63.55
CA ALA A 505 -47.38 47.55 64.15
C ALA A 505 -47.64 48.63 63.09
N ALA A 506 -46.96 48.58 61.95
CA ALA A 506 -47.20 49.48 60.81
C ALA A 506 -48.66 49.40 60.32
N LYS A 507 -49.19 48.18 60.17
CA LYS A 507 -50.59 47.96 59.77
C LYS A 507 -51.60 48.47 60.82
N SER A 508 -51.32 48.27 62.10
CA SER A 508 -52.22 48.66 63.20
C SER A 508 -52.20 50.16 63.46
N ALA A 509 -51.06 50.82 63.24
CA ALA A 509 -50.90 52.25 63.44
C ALA A 509 -51.48 53.11 62.29
N GLY A 510 -52.21 52.50 61.36
CA GLY A 510 -52.92 53.19 60.28
C GLY A 510 -52.41 52.90 58.88
N ARG A 511 -51.48 51.93 58.69
CA ARG A 511 -50.93 51.50 57.39
C ARG A 511 -50.11 52.59 56.68
N ASN A 512 -49.64 52.30 55.46
CA ASN A 512 -48.79 53.15 54.61
C ASN A 512 -47.60 53.76 55.37
N ARG A 513 -46.86 52.94 56.10
CA ARG A 513 -45.69 53.37 56.89
C ARG A 513 -44.68 52.27 57.06
N VAL A 514 -43.48 52.67 57.44
CA VAL A 514 -42.45 51.76 57.95
C VAL A 514 -42.42 51.83 59.46
N CYS A 515 -42.44 50.69 60.12
CA CYS A 515 -42.15 50.57 61.55
C CYS A 515 -40.92 49.68 61.74
N SER A 516 -40.13 49.98 62.77
CA SER A 516 -38.95 49.21 63.13
C SER A 516 -39.16 48.47 64.46
N SER A 517 -38.39 47.42 64.71
CA SER A 517 -38.37 46.72 66.00
C SER A 517 -37.99 47.62 67.20
N ALA A 518 -37.38 48.78 66.93
CA ALA A 518 -36.98 49.77 67.94
C ALA A 518 -38.08 50.79 68.29
N ASP A 519 -39.20 50.84 67.55
CA ASP A 519 -40.30 51.76 67.85
C ASP A 519 -41.12 51.26 69.07
N PRO A 520 -41.34 52.09 70.11
CA PRO A 520 -42.12 51.69 71.28
C PRO A 520 -43.61 51.50 70.93
N ARG A 521 -44.24 50.51 71.59
CA ARG A 521 -45.65 50.11 71.41
C ARG A 521 -46.66 51.22 71.59
#